data_AF-A0A8S1QNN1-F1
#
_entry.id   AF-A0A8S1QNN1-F1
#
_cell.length_a   1.000
_cell.length_b   1.000
_cell.length_c   1.000
_cell.angle_alpha   90.00
_cell.angle_beta   90.00
_cell.angle_gamma   90.00
#
_symmetry.space_group_name_H-M   'P 1'
#
loop_
_entity.id
_entity.type
_entity.pdbx_description
1 polymer ?
#
loop_
_entity_poly.entity_id
_entity_poly.type
_entity_poly.pdbx_seq_one_letter_code
_entity_poly.pdbx_strand_id
1 'polypeptide(L)'
;MLFLTFLISFAMSSQELLKKCYLEQFTIGDPEVKIQIYFEDHIVKNHQIDYECLEFIISRGYYKVALSLYENYFMLNHIDITDRIVQFLKNDKYLNQREMQTLFKLAMAKSNQVQVVQPVVQWAQSKNATFINIKFSHRQDAPACLNAKLEVVEIKNDSLLIEAFGIVSHIPFKYRYAIKLYKLIDPNTSYEKVESVGTMYVNLTKVEPVLWLRLTEEDYKTPIWWDLKDNFRKDMEEFAQMLEKESERKERNADKQAKKNQKKRDQEKQKQTSQKSQEAKRQLEYEHNQCYKSGKCEIGWYQRQ
;
A
#
# COMPACT_ATOMS: atom_id res chain seq x y z
N MET A 1 4.30 -57.05 3.17
CA MET A 1 5.63 -56.57 3.60
C MET A 1 5.89 -55.08 3.31
N LEU A 2 5.19 -54.42 2.38
CA LEU A 2 5.38 -52.98 2.08
C LEU A 2 4.81 -52.01 3.15
N PHE A 3 3.82 -52.44 3.96
CA PHE A 3 3.28 -51.61 5.05
C PHE A 3 4.16 -51.57 6.30
N LEU A 4 4.97 -52.62 6.55
CA LEU A 4 5.87 -52.66 7.70
C LEU A 4 7.10 -51.76 7.50
N THR A 5 7.63 -51.70 6.28
CA THR A 5 8.82 -50.88 5.96
C THR A 5 8.53 -49.38 6.02
N PHE A 6 7.30 -48.95 5.72
CA PHE A 6 6.90 -47.55 5.80
C PHE A 6 6.74 -47.06 7.26
N LEU A 7 6.20 -47.92 8.15
CA LEU A 7 6.08 -47.63 9.58
C LEU A 7 7.44 -47.60 10.30
N ILE A 8 8.38 -48.46 9.90
CA ILE A 8 9.74 -48.49 10.47
C ILE A 8 10.52 -47.24 10.08
N SER A 9 10.38 -46.76 8.84
CA SER A 9 11.07 -45.56 8.36
C SER A 9 10.57 -44.28 9.06
N PHE A 10 9.26 -44.17 9.34
CA PHE A 10 8.69 -43.05 10.10
C PHE A 10 9.12 -43.07 11.58
N ALA A 11 9.22 -44.25 12.20
CA ALA A 11 9.65 -44.40 13.58
C ALA A 11 11.13 -44.00 13.78
N MET A 12 12.03 -44.37 12.84
CA MET A 12 13.44 -44.00 12.91
C MET A 12 13.67 -42.48 12.76
N SER A 13 12.97 -41.82 11.83
CA SER A 13 13.08 -40.36 11.65
C SER A 13 12.60 -39.58 12.88
N SER A 14 11.53 -40.05 13.55
CA SER A 14 11.05 -39.44 14.79
C SER A 14 12.02 -39.60 15.95
N GLN A 15 12.76 -40.70 16.04
CA GLN A 15 13.73 -40.92 17.12
C GLN A 15 14.99 -40.06 16.94
N GLU A 16 15.50 -39.91 15.72
CA GLU A 16 16.63 -39.01 15.45
C GLU A 16 16.30 -37.55 15.75
N LEU A 17 15.08 -37.11 15.41
CA LEU A 17 14.61 -35.76 15.72
C LEU A 17 14.48 -35.53 17.23
N LEU A 18 13.99 -36.53 17.98
CA LEU A 18 13.95 -36.48 19.44
C LEU A 18 15.35 -36.36 20.05
N LYS A 19 16.36 -37.06 19.50
CA LYS A 19 17.76 -36.90 19.93
C LYS A 19 18.26 -35.50 19.65
N LYS A 20 18.03 -35.02 18.43
CA LYS A 20 18.50 -33.72 17.93
C LYS A 20 17.91 -32.56 18.72
N CYS A 21 16.66 -32.69 19.13
CA CYS A 21 15.96 -31.70 19.93
C CYS A 21 16.09 -31.93 21.43
N TYR A 22 16.86 -32.94 21.83
CA TYR A 22 17.10 -33.34 23.22
C TYR A 22 15.80 -33.66 24.00
N LEU A 23 14.79 -34.14 23.29
CA LEU A 23 13.45 -34.42 23.85
C LEU A 23 13.23 -35.91 24.18
N GLU A 24 14.25 -36.76 24.07
CA GLU A 24 14.14 -38.20 24.33
C GLU A 24 13.59 -38.55 25.73
N GLN A 25 13.81 -37.67 26.69
CA GLN A 25 13.38 -37.84 28.08
C GLN A 25 11.93 -37.42 28.36
N PHE A 26 11.22 -36.85 27.38
CA PHE A 26 9.85 -36.40 27.54
C PHE A 26 8.87 -37.36 26.86
N THR A 27 7.78 -37.62 27.55
CA THR A 27 6.68 -38.48 27.10
C THR A 27 5.42 -37.64 26.84
N ILE A 28 4.52 -38.19 26.03
CA ILE A 28 3.22 -37.56 25.78
C ILE A 28 2.47 -37.45 27.11
N GLY A 29 2.23 -36.23 27.58
CA GLY A 29 1.58 -35.94 28.86
C GLY A 29 2.47 -35.27 29.91
N ASP A 30 3.78 -35.12 29.64
CA ASP A 30 4.64 -34.31 30.51
C ASP A 30 4.13 -32.84 30.60
N PRO A 31 4.19 -32.20 31.79
CA PRO A 31 3.77 -30.82 31.95
C PRO A 31 4.59 -29.87 31.07
N GLU A 32 3.91 -28.95 30.39
CA GLU A 32 4.54 -27.97 29.50
C GLU A 32 5.64 -27.15 30.21
N VAL A 33 5.44 -26.83 31.50
CA VAL A 33 6.42 -26.11 32.34
C VAL A 33 7.75 -26.86 32.44
N LYS A 34 7.72 -28.20 32.52
CA LYS A 34 8.94 -29.02 32.63
C LYS A 34 9.76 -28.94 31.34
N ILE A 35 9.08 -28.92 30.19
CA ILE A 35 9.70 -28.77 28.87
C ILE A 35 10.24 -27.35 28.70
N GLN A 36 9.51 -26.35 29.18
CA GLN A 36 9.97 -24.96 29.14
C GLN A 36 11.27 -24.75 29.93
N ILE A 37 11.32 -25.16 31.19
CA ILE A 37 12.52 -25.07 32.04
C ILE A 37 13.71 -25.77 31.38
N TYR A 38 13.45 -26.90 30.72
CA TYR A 38 14.48 -27.65 30.01
C TYR A 38 15.09 -26.88 28.85
N PHE A 39 14.27 -26.24 28.01
CA PHE A 39 14.78 -25.39 26.93
C PHE A 39 15.50 -24.15 27.47
N GLU A 40 14.99 -23.54 28.54
CA GLU A 40 15.66 -22.41 29.20
C GLU A 40 17.08 -22.79 29.67
N ASP A 41 17.25 -23.95 30.30
CA ASP A 41 18.58 -24.46 30.70
C ASP A 41 19.51 -24.70 29.49
N HIS A 42 18.99 -25.25 28.40
CA HIS A 42 19.76 -25.45 27.16
C HIS A 42 20.15 -24.13 26.47
N ILE A 43 19.28 -23.11 26.53
CA ILE A 43 19.58 -21.76 26.03
C ILE A 43 20.69 -21.14 26.87
N VAL A 44 20.64 -21.24 28.20
CA VAL A 44 21.70 -20.74 29.10
C VAL A 44 23.03 -21.44 28.85
N LYS A 45 23.00 -22.73 28.53
CA LYS A 45 24.19 -23.53 28.14
C LYS A 45 24.68 -23.25 26.71
N ASN A 46 24.02 -22.35 25.98
CA ASN A 46 24.33 -21.97 24.61
C ASN A 46 24.36 -23.18 23.64
N HIS A 47 23.49 -24.15 23.88
CA HIS A 47 23.30 -25.27 22.96
C HIS A 47 22.58 -24.79 21.70
N GLN A 48 23.02 -25.29 20.54
CA GLN A 48 22.36 -24.97 19.28
C GLN A 48 21.02 -25.70 19.20
N ILE A 49 19.94 -24.93 19.09
CA ILE A 49 18.59 -25.44 18.89
C ILE A 49 18.18 -25.16 17.44
N ASP A 50 17.93 -26.23 16.69
CA ASP A 50 17.55 -26.12 15.28
C ASP A 50 16.05 -25.86 15.11
N TYR A 51 15.69 -25.30 13.94
CA TYR A 51 14.31 -24.97 13.60
C TYR A 51 13.35 -26.17 13.64
N GLU A 52 13.82 -27.37 13.29
CA GLU A 52 12.97 -28.57 13.32
C GLU A 52 12.48 -28.90 14.74
N CYS A 53 13.18 -28.43 15.77
CA CYS A 53 12.75 -28.57 17.16
C CYS A 53 11.56 -27.68 17.48
N LEU A 54 11.55 -26.46 16.94
CA LEU A 54 10.40 -25.57 17.06
C LEU A 54 9.17 -26.18 16.35
N GLU A 55 9.32 -26.71 15.14
CA GLU A 55 8.24 -27.42 14.43
C GLU A 55 7.73 -28.61 15.23
N PHE A 56 8.64 -29.41 15.81
CA PHE A 56 8.28 -30.56 16.61
C PHE A 56 7.44 -30.17 17.83
N ILE A 57 7.88 -29.17 18.60
CA ILE A 57 7.17 -28.65 19.78
C ILE A 57 5.76 -28.18 19.40
N ILE A 58 5.63 -27.45 18.29
CA ILE A 58 4.32 -26.98 17.78
C ILE A 58 3.45 -28.18 17.37
N SER A 59 4.01 -29.16 16.66
CA SER A 59 3.27 -30.35 16.21
C SER A 59 2.72 -31.20 17.35
N ARG A 60 3.38 -31.15 18.53
CA ARG A 60 2.99 -31.83 19.76
C ARG A 60 2.02 -31.03 20.63
N GLY A 61 1.75 -29.77 20.28
CA GLY A 61 0.80 -28.92 20.99
C GLY A 61 1.36 -28.13 22.17
N TYR A 62 2.69 -28.06 22.31
CA TYR A 62 3.36 -27.31 23.37
C TYR A 62 3.55 -25.83 22.96
N TYR A 63 2.43 -25.13 22.76
CA TYR A 63 2.43 -23.83 22.09
C TYR A 63 3.09 -22.70 22.90
N LYS A 64 3.04 -22.74 24.24
CA LYS A 64 3.69 -21.74 25.09
C LYS A 64 5.20 -21.92 25.07
N VAL A 65 5.66 -23.17 25.09
CA VAL A 65 7.10 -23.49 24.93
C VAL A 65 7.60 -23.02 23.58
N ALA A 66 6.85 -23.30 22.51
CA ALA A 66 7.22 -22.87 21.16
C ALA A 66 7.33 -21.34 21.06
N LEU A 67 6.37 -20.60 21.62
CA LEU A 67 6.42 -19.14 21.67
C LEU A 67 7.64 -18.65 22.48
N SER A 68 7.85 -19.18 23.68
CA SER A 68 9.00 -18.84 24.52
C SER A 68 10.33 -19.13 23.83
N LEU A 69 10.46 -20.30 23.19
CA LEU A 69 11.65 -20.68 22.42
C LEU A 69 11.89 -19.72 21.25
N TYR A 70 10.84 -19.34 20.53
CA TYR A 70 10.93 -18.36 19.44
C TYR A 70 11.43 -17.00 19.95
N GLU A 71 10.84 -16.48 21.02
CA GLU A 71 11.19 -15.18 21.59
C GLU A 71 12.60 -15.18 22.21
N ASN A 72 12.91 -16.17 23.04
CA ASN A 72 14.11 -16.18 23.88
C ASN A 72 15.35 -16.76 23.20
N TYR A 73 15.19 -17.55 22.13
CA TYR A 73 16.33 -18.12 21.41
C TYR A 73 16.43 -17.56 19.99
N PHE A 74 15.41 -17.75 19.16
CA PHE A 74 15.51 -17.38 17.74
C PHE A 74 15.53 -15.86 17.53
N MET A 75 14.70 -15.11 18.26
CA MET A 75 14.71 -13.65 18.15
C MET A 75 15.94 -13.02 18.81
N LEU A 76 16.29 -13.40 20.04
CA LEU A 76 17.44 -12.83 20.76
C LEU A 76 18.78 -13.13 20.07
N ASN A 77 18.96 -14.32 19.50
CA ASN A 77 20.18 -14.67 18.77
C ASN A 77 20.16 -14.24 17.30
N HIS A 78 19.14 -13.47 16.87
CA HIS A 78 18.96 -13.00 15.49
C HIS A 78 18.98 -14.10 14.42
N ILE A 79 18.58 -15.33 14.78
CA ILE A 79 18.52 -16.46 13.85
C ILE A 79 17.28 -16.27 12.96
N ASP A 80 17.48 -16.13 11.66
CA ASP A 80 16.39 -15.92 10.72
C ASP A 80 15.75 -17.25 10.28
N ILE A 81 14.59 -17.52 10.88
CA ILE A 81 13.71 -18.65 10.53
C ILE A 81 12.36 -18.17 9.99
N THR A 82 12.25 -16.88 9.68
CA THR A 82 10.99 -16.16 9.48
C THR A 82 10.14 -16.78 8.37
N ASP A 83 10.71 -17.00 7.19
CA ASP A 83 9.96 -17.55 6.06
C ASP A 83 9.51 -19.00 6.29
N ARG A 84 10.36 -19.80 6.97
CA ARG A 84 10.04 -21.20 7.29
C ARG A 84 8.88 -21.29 8.27
N ILE A 85 8.94 -20.53 9.37
CA ILE A 85 7.89 -20.58 10.40
C ILE A 85 6.58 -20.00 9.90
N VAL A 86 6.63 -18.96 9.07
CA VAL A 86 5.45 -18.41 8.39
C VAL A 86 4.84 -19.45 7.47
N GLN A 87 5.63 -20.13 6.65
CA GLN A 87 5.14 -21.19 5.76
C GLN A 87 4.54 -22.36 6.54
N PHE A 88 5.18 -22.77 7.64
CA PHE A 88 4.71 -23.85 8.50
C PHE A 88 3.37 -23.53 9.16
N LEU A 89 3.23 -22.31 9.70
CA LEU A 89 2.02 -21.86 10.41
C LEU A 89 0.89 -21.39 9.48
N LYS A 90 1.13 -21.14 8.19
CA LYS A 90 0.09 -20.85 7.19
C LYS A 90 -0.93 -21.98 7.06
N ASN A 91 -0.58 -23.20 7.46
CA ASN A 91 -1.53 -24.30 7.54
C ASN A 91 -2.45 -24.07 8.75
N ASP A 92 -3.74 -23.79 8.52
CA ASP A 92 -4.76 -23.40 9.52
C ASP A 92 -4.90 -24.33 10.75
N LYS A 93 -4.27 -25.51 10.71
CA LYS A 93 -4.25 -26.50 11.79
C LYS A 93 -3.81 -25.93 13.15
N TYR A 94 -2.89 -24.98 13.17
CA TYR A 94 -2.28 -24.49 14.42
C TYR A 94 -2.76 -23.09 14.84
N LEU A 95 -3.33 -22.30 13.91
CA LEU A 95 -3.71 -20.90 14.13
C LEU A 95 -4.96 -20.69 15.01
N ASN A 96 -5.63 -21.77 15.41
CA ASN A 96 -6.70 -21.70 16.40
C ASN A 96 -6.18 -21.45 17.82
N GLN A 97 -4.87 -21.61 18.05
CA GLN A 97 -4.24 -21.46 19.35
C GLN A 97 -3.64 -20.07 19.52
N ARG A 98 -3.91 -19.42 20.66
CA ARG A 98 -3.57 -18.01 20.91
C ARG A 98 -2.06 -17.76 20.80
N GLU A 99 -1.26 -18.66 21.32
CA GLU A 99 0.20 -18.61 21.30
C GLU A 99 0.73 -18.71 19.86
N MET A 100 0.13 -19.57 19.03
CA MET A 100 0.52 -19.70 17.61
C MET A 100 0.10 -18.50 16.78
N GLN A 101 -1.04 -17.88 17.08
CA GLN A 101 -1.39 -16.58 16.48
C GLN A 101 -0.38 -15.50 16.85
N THR A 102 0.13 -15.53 18.08
CA THR A 102 1.14 -14.58 18.56
C THR A 102 2.48 -14.82 17.88
N LEU A 103 2.95 -16.06 17.82
CA LEU A 103 4.16 -16.46 17.11
C LEU A 103 4.08 -16.05 15.63
N PHE A 104 2.97 -16.38 14.96
CA PHE A 104 2.75 -16.00 13.56
C PHE A 104 2.79 -14.48 13.35
N LYS A 105 2.19 -13.70 14.26
CA LYS A 105 2.27 -12.23 14.22
C LYS A 105 3.71 -11.72 14.32
N LEU A 106 4.48 -12.25 15.28
CA LEU A 106 5.88 -11.85 15.49
C LEU A 106 6.75 -12.20 14.28
N ALA A 107 6.61 -13.41 13.75
CA ALA A 107 7.32 -13.84 12.55
C ALA A 107 6.94 -12.99 11.34
N MET A 108 5.64 -12.78 11.10
CA MET A 108 5.20 -11.94 9.98
C MET A 108 5.68 -10.50 10.10
N ALA A 109 5.67 -9.90 11.29
CA ALA A 109 6.17 -8.53 11.48
C ALA A 109 7.66 -8.36 11.09
N LYS A 110 8.47 -9.42 11.24
CA LYS A 110 9.88 -9.45 10.82
C LYS A 110 10.06 -9.77 9.32
N SER A 111 9.06 -10.36 8.67
CA SER A 111 9.16 -10.78 7.28
C SER A 111 9.05 -9.60 6.31
N ASN A 112 9.90 -9.58 5.29
CA ASN A 112 9.75 -8.69 4.13
C ASN A 112 8.53 -9.06 3.25
N GLN A 113 7.81 -10.15 3.56
CA GLN A 113 6.62 -10.58 2.82
C GLN A 113 5.33 -9.86 3.24
N VAL A 114 5.38 -8.90 4.18
CA VAL A 114 4.19 -8.16 4.58
C VAL A 114 3.78 -7.20 3.48
N GLN A 115 2.53 -7.30 3.03
CA GLN A 115 2.00 -6.41 2.02
C GLN A 115 1.84 -5.01 2.61
N VAL A 116 2.59 -4.05 2.09
CA VAL A 116 2.42 -2.64 2.44
C VAL A 116 1.25 -2.08 1.63
N VAL A 117 0.22 -1.59 2.32
CA VAL A 117 -0.98 -1.02 1.70
C VAL A 117 -1.28 0.36 2.29
N GLN A 118 -1.90 1.22 1.50
CA GLN A 118 -2.46 2.45 2.01
C GLN A 118 -3.79 2.13 2.71
N PRO A 119 -4.03 2.61 3.94
CA PRO A 119 -5.33 2.45 4.57
C PRO A 119 -6.38 3.28 3.82
N VAL A 120 -7.65 2.96 4.05
CA VAL A 120 -8.76 3.74 3.54
C VAL A 120 -8.83 5.05 4.33
N VAL A 121 -8.76 6.18 3.63
CA VAL A 121 -8.79 7.51 4.24
C VAL A 121 -9.93 8.33 3.69
N GLN A 122 -10.64 9.00 4.59
CA GLN A 122 -11.61 10.03 4.28
C GLN A 122 -11.26 11.29 5.06
N TRP A 123 -11.63 12.45 4.54
CA TRP A 123 -11.34 13.71 5.22
C TRP A 123 -12.50 14.70 5.15
N ALA A 124 -12.58 15.55 6.16
CA ALA A 124 -13.47 16.69 6.23
C ALA A 124 -12.73 17.86 6.89
N GLN A 125 -13.36 19.02 6.97
CA GLN A 125 -12.71 20.19 7.55
C GLN A 125 -13.69 21.20 8.12
N SER A 126 -13.16 22.06 8.96
CA SER A 126 -13.70 23.36 9.33
C SER A 126 -12.69 24.44 8.93
N LYS A 127 -12.99 25.72 9.19
CA LYS A 127 -11.99 26.79 9.02
C LYS A 127 -10.75 26.57 9.88
N ASN A 128 -10.91 26.05 11.09
CA ASN A 128 -9.83 25.96 12.08
C ASN A 128 -9.10 24.62 12.09
N ALA A 129 -9.72 23.55 11.56
CA ALA A 129 -9.17 22.20 11.66
C ALA A 129 -9.49 21.36 10.44
N THR A 130 -8.65 20.35 10.21
CA THR A 130 -8.86 19.28 9.24
C THR A 130 -9.05 17.96 9.99
N PHE A 131 -10.05 17.19 9.60
CA PHE A 131 -10.43 15.94 10.24
C PHE A 131 -10.19 14.79 9.28
N ILE A 132 -9.47 13.77 9.74
CA ILE A 132 -9.11 12.61 8.93
C ILE A 132 -9.65 11.36 9.64
N ASN A 133 -10.47 10.60 8.91
CA ASN A 133 -10.91 9.27 9.31
C ASN A 133 -10.06 8.24 8.56
N ILE A 134 -9.41 7.36 9.32
CA ILE A 134 -8.53 6.32 8.80
C ILE A 134 -9.15 4.99 9.19
N LYS A 135 -9.45 4.19 8.19
CA LYS A 135 -9.92 2.82 8.33
C LYS A 135 -8.80 1.88 7.92
N PHE A 136 -8.34 1.04 8.85
CA PHE A 136 -7.29 0.06 8.58
C PHE A 136 -7.85 -1.11 7.76
N SER A 137 -8.12 -0.86 6.48
CA SER A 137 -8.54 -1.85 5.49
C SER A 137 -7.81 -1.58 4.17
N HIS A 138 -7.64 -2.62 3.36
CA HIS A 138 -7.02 -2.51 2.04
C HIS A 138 -7.98 -2.02 0.95
N ARG A 139 -9.29 -2.03 1.23
CA ARG A 139 -10.36 -1.60 0.32
C ARG A 139 -11.45 -0.86 1.09
N GLN A 140 -12.12 0.08 0.43
CA GLN A 140 -13.23 0.87 1.00
C GLN A 140 -14.33 -0.04 1.56
N ASP A 141 -14.75 -1.02 0.76
CA ASP A 141 -15.88 -1.91 1.04
C ASP A 141 -15.51 -3.06 1.98
N ALA A 142 -14.21 -3.27 2.25
CA ALA A 142 -13.75 -4.29 3.18
C ALA A 142 -13.96 -3.85 4.62
N PRO A 143 -14.25 -4.77 5.57
CA PRO A 143 -14.27 -4.43 6.99
C PRO A 143 -12.91 -3.94 7.46
N ALA A 144 -12.90 -3.14 8.53
CA ALA A 144 -11.70 -2.65 9.17
C ALA A 144 -10.99 -3.78 9.94
N CYS A 145 -9.66 -3.70 10.00
CA CYS A 145 -8.82 -4.65 10.70
C CYS A 145 -8.90 -4.40 12.22
N LEU A 146 -9.69 -5.23 12.92
CA LEU A 146 -9.94 -5.09 14.37
C LEU A 146 -8.68 -5.24 15.24
N ASN A 147 -7.69 -5.97 14.75
CA ASN A 147 -6.45 -6.26 15.46
C ASN A 147 -5.26 -5.42 14.96
N ALA A 148 -5.54 -4.34 14.22
CA ALA A 148 -4.51 -3.40 13.79
C ALA A 148 -3.86 -2.74 15.02
N LYS A 149 -2.54 -2.86 15.10
CA LYS A 149 -1.70 -2.21 16.11
C LYS A 149 -1.00 -1.03 15.48
N LEU A 150 -1.12 0.11 16.12
CA LEU A 150 -0.44 1.33 15.70
C LEU A 150 1.05 1.21 16.04
N GLU A 151 1.91 1.38 15.04
CA GLU A 151 3.36 1.33 15.18
C GLU A 151 3.94 2.75 15.29
N VAL A 152 3.49 3.65 14.42
CA VAL A 152 4.01 5.01 14.32
C VAL A 152 2.87 5.99 14.09
N VAL A 153 2.88 7.10 14.83
CA VAL A 153 2.11 8.31 14.53
C VAL A 153 3.05 9.49 14.67
N GLU A 154 3.30 10.18 13.57
CA GLU A 154 4.05 11.44 13.58
C GLU A 154 3.21 12.52 12.92
N ILE A 155 2.85 13.53 13.72
CA ILE A 155 2.23 14.76 13.26
C ILE A 155 3.31 15.84 13.26
N LYS A 156 3.65 16.36 12.09
CA LYS A 156 4.60 17.47 11.91
C LYS A 156 3.88 18.66 11.28
N ASN A 157 4.53 19.82 11.28
CA ASN A 157 3.93 21.07 10.79
C ASN A 157 3.36 20.96 9.37
N ASP A 158 3.97 20.15 8.50
CA ASP A 158 3.59 20.02 7.09
C ASP A 158 3.36 18.56 6.64
N SER A 159 3.42 17.59 7.55
CA SER A 159 3.33 16.17 7.17
C SER A 159 2.65 15.32 8.23
N LEU A 160 2.02 14.24 7.78
CA LEU A 160 1.42 13.21 8.63
C LEU A 160 1.95 11.85 8.22
N LEU A 161 2.50 11.10 9.17
CA LEU A 161 2.90 9.70 9.01
C LEU A 161 2.15 8.83 10.00
N ILE A 162 1.46 7.83 9.48
CA ILE A 162 0.77 6.81 10.26
C ILE A 162 1.16 5.44 9.73
N GLU A 163 1.68 4.60 10.61
CA GLU A 163 1.97 3.20 10.33
C GLU A 163 1.24 2.30 11.33
N ALA A 164 0.62 1.24 10.81
CA ALA A 164 -0.02 0.22 11.62
C ALA A 164 0.19 -1.17 11.01
N PHE A 165 0.20 -2.18 11.86
CA PHE A 165 0.30 -3.58 11.45
C PHE A 165 -0.98 -4.33 11.85
N GLY A 166 -1.59 -5.05 10.90
CA GLY A 166 -2.79 -5.82 11.14
C GLY A 166 -2.79 -7.17 10.43
N ILE A 167 -3.65 -8.08 10.86
CA ILE A 167 -3.85 -9.37 10.18
C ILE A 167 -5.32 -9.51 9.80
N VAL A 168 -5.59 -9.61 8.51
CA VAL A 168 -6.92 -9.82 7.93
C VAL A 168 -6.93 -11.17 7.24
N SER A 169 -7.79 -12.09 7.69
CA SER A 169 -7.92 -13.45 7.12
C SER A 169 -6.57 -14.16 6.98
N HIS A 170 -5.76 -14.14 8.05
CA HIS A 170 -4.41 -14.74 8.12
C HIS A 170 -3.35 -14.09 7.21
N ILE A 171 -3.69 -13.01 6.51
CA ILE A 171 -2.75 -12.23 5.69
C ILE A 171 -2.32 -10.99 6.48
N PRO A 172 -1.01 -10.76 6.69
CA PRO A 172 -0.51 -9.57 7.35
C PRO A 172 -0.51 -8.39 6.38
N PHE A 173 -0.93 -7.25 6.89
CA PHE A 173 -0.91 -5.97 6.20
C PHE A 173 -0.14 -4.97 7.03
N LYS A 174 0.80 -4.27 6.40
CA LYS A 174 1.39 -3.07 6.94
C LYS A 174 0.70 -1.87 6.31
N TYR A 175 -0.13 -1.19 7.09
CA TYR A 175 -0.80 0.03 6.68
C TYR A 175 0.20 1.18 6.79
N ARG A 176 0.44 1.89 5.69
CA ARG A 176 1.28 3.09 5.68
C ARG A 176 0.52 4.23 5.03
N TYR A 177 0.35 5.32 5.77
CA TYR A 177 -0.19 6.58 5.28
C TYR A 177 0.82 7.68 5.57
N ALA A 178 1.54 8.11 4.54
CA ALA A 178 2.51 9.18 4.61
C ALA A 178 2.10 10.25 3.62
N ILE A 179 1.75 11.44 4.11
CA ILE A 179 1.33 12.55 3.25
C ILE A 179 2.02 13.86 3.64
N LYS A 180 2.22 14.70 2.63
CA LYS A 180 2.54 16.11 2.82
C LYS A 180 1.26 16.94 2.73
N LEU A 181 0.99 17.73 3.77
CA LEU A 181 -0.23 18.49 3.94
C LEU A 181 -0.26 19.68 2.97
N TYR A 182 -1.47 20.11 2.59
CA TYR A 182 -1.66 21.24 1.68
C TYR A 182 -1.14 22.57 2.25
N LYS A 183 -1.28 22.75 3.56
CA LYS A 183 -0.81 23.92 4.31
C LYS A 183 -0.34 23.49 5.70
N LEU A 184 0.31 24.42 6.39
CA LEU A 184 0.85 24.20 7.73
C LEU A 184 -0.26 24.01 8.78
N ILE A 185 0.04 23.13 9.74
CA ILE A 185 -0.75 22.85 10.94
C ILE A 185 0.09 23.13 12.19
N ASP A 186 -0.57 23.21 13.33
CA ASP A 186 0.08 23.21 14.64
C ASP A 186 0.05 21.80 15.24
N PRO A 187 1.19 21.10 15.31
CA PRO A 187 1.24 19.75 15.85
C PRO A 187 0.92 19.67 17.34
N ASN A 188 1.13 20.74 18.11
CA ASN A 188 0.98 20.72 19.57
C ASN A 188 -0.50 20.67 19.99
N THR A 189 -1.38 21.24 19.16
CA THR A 189 -2.83 21.25 19.38
C THR A 189 -3.56 20.22 18.54
N SER A 190 -2.87 19.61 17.58
CA SER A 190 -3.36 18.47 16.81
C SER A 190 -3.31 17.20 17.65
N TYR A 191 -4.24 16.29 17.43
CA TYR A 191 -4.30 15.03 18.18
C TYR A 191 -4.89 13.91 17.35
N GLU A 192 -4.51 12.70 17.70
CA GLU A 192 -5.09 11.46 17.21
C GLU A 192 -5.91 10.74 18.28
N LYS A 193 -6.86 9.94 17.83
CA LYS A 193 -7.66 9.07 18.67
C LYS A 193 -7.90 7.76 17.94
N VAL A 194 -7.49 6.65 18.54
CA VAL A 194 -7.89 5.32 18.07
C VAL A 194 -9.35 5.11 18.46
N GLU A 195 -10.18 4.77 17.48
CA GLU A 195 -11.58 4.48 17.68
C GLU A 195 -11.83 2.96 17.71
N SER A 196 -13.03 2.57 18.15
CA SER A 196 -13.42 1.17 18.14
C SER A 196 -13.47 0.63 16.71
N VAL A 197 -13.30 -0.69 16.56
CA VAL A 197 -13.52 -1.39 15.28
C VAL A 197 -12.44 -1.13 14.22
N GLY A 198 -11.18 -0.83 14.59
CA GLY A 198 -10.07 -0.74 13.64
C GLY A 198 -10.08 0.55 12.79
N THR A 199 -10.62 1.63 13.34
CA THR A 199 -10.57 2.97 12.78
C THR A 199 -9.78 3.91 13.69
N MET A 200 -9.33 5.02 13.11
CA MET A 200 -8.57 6.05 13.80
C MET A 200 -9.03 7.40 13.28
N TYR A 201 -9.18 8.33 14.21
CA TYR A 201 -9.54 9.71 13.96
C TYR A 201 -8.32 10.60 14.21
N VAL A 202 -8.04 11.52 13.29
CA VAL A 202 -6.97 12.51 13.43
C VAL A 202 -7.55 13.90 13.24
N ASN A 203 -7.30 14.77 14.21
CA ASN A 203 -7.64 16.17 14.17
C ASN A 203 -6.36 16.99 14.00
N LEU A 204 -6.26 17.70 12.88
CA LEU A 204 -5.14 18.58 12.55
C LEU A 204 -5.59 20.03 12.67
N THR A 205 -5.05 20.74 13.66
CA THR A 205 -5.35 22.16 13.88
C THR A 205 -4.58 23.01 12.87
N LYS A 206 -5.30 23.81 12.10
CA LYS A 206 -4.70 24.67 11.06
C LYS A 206 -4.08 25.91 11.70
N VAL A 207 -2.92 26.33 11.19
CA VAL A 207 -2.31 27.61 11.60
C VAL A 207 -3.15 28.79 11.09
N GLU A 208 -3.61 28.70 9.85
CA GLU A 208 -4.49 29.71 9.24
C GLU A 208 -5.94 29.21 9.22
N PRO A 209 -6.92 29.99 9.71
CA PRO A 209 -8.32 29.60 9.77
C PRO A 209 -9.00 29.70 8.38
N VAL A 210 -8.56 28.87 7.43
CA VAL A 210 -8.97 28.90 6.02
C VAL A 210 -9.37 27.51 5.54
N LEU A 211 -10.38 27.44 4.66
CA LEU A 211 -10.76 26.20 3.99
C LEU A 211 -9.72 25.80 2.95
N TRP A 212 -9.29 24.54 3.01
CA TRP A 212 -8.32 23.96 2.10
C TRP A 212 -9.04 23.37 0.90
N LEU A 213 -8.53 23.57 -0.32
CA LEU A 213 -9.12 22.95 -1.51
C LEU A 213 -8.86 21.44 -1.57
N ARG A 214 -7.81 20.97 -0.89
CA ARG A 214 -7.36 19.58 -0.84
C ARG A 214 -6.63 19.32 0.47
N LEU A 215 -6.55 18.06 0.87
CA LEU A 215 -5.84 17.64 2.08
C LEU A 215 -4.31 17.69 1.89
N THR A 216 -3.85 17.23 0.73
CA THR A 216 -2.44 17.02 0.41
C THR A 216 -1.90 18.12 -0.51
N GLU A 217 -0.59 18.34 -0.49
CA GLU A 217 0.08 19.21 -1.48
C GLU A 217 -0.03 18.64 -2.90
N GLU A 218 0.03 17.32 -3.03
CA GLU A 218 -0.19 16.62 -4.29
C GLU A 218 -1.67 16.68 -4.70
N ASP A 219 -1.94 16.67 -6.01
CA ASP A 219 -3.30 16.66 -6.56
C ASP A 219 -3.92 15.25 -6.49
N TYR A 220 -3.93 14.66 -5.29
CA TYR A 220 -4.53 13.37 -5.00
C TYR A 220 -5.95 13.57 -4.46
N LYS A 221 -6.93 12.94 -5.12
CA LYS A 221 -8.34 13.02 -4.73
C LYS A 221 -8.62 12.16 -3.51
N THR A 222 -8.52 12.76 -2.33
CA THR A 222 -8.91 12.10 -1.07
C THR A 222 -10.43 12.17 -0.90
N PRO A 223 -11.13 11.03 -0.67
CA PRO A 223 -12.58 11.01 -0.48
C PRO A 223 -13.06 11.90 0.67
N ILE A 224 -14.18 12.61 0.47
CA ILE A 224 -14.79 13.45 1.51
C ILE A 224 -15.50 12.55 2.53
N TRP A 225 -15.29 12.84 3.82
CA TRP A 225 -16.00 12.20 4.91
C TRP A 225 -17.36 12.88 5.12
N TRP A 226 -18.39 12.33 4.48
CA TRP A 226 -19.72 12.92 4.46
C TRP A 226 -20.44 12.89 5.81
N ASP A 227 -20.17 11.89 6.66
CA ASP A 227 -20.83 11.81 7.99
C ASP A 227 -20.47 12.99 8.88
N LEU A 228 -19.26 13.53 8.74
CA LEU A 228 -18.83 14.71 9.50
C LEU A 228 -19.39 16.03 8.93
N LYS A 229 -20.01 15.99 7.75
CA LYS A 229 -20.60 17.19 7.11
C LYS A 229 -21.64 17.83 8.00
N ASP A 230 -22.45 17.04 8.70
CA ASP A 230 -23.57 17.56 9.48
C ASP A 230 -23.09 18.36 10.69
N ASN A 231 -21.94 17.99 11.27
CA ASN A 231 -21.33 18.72 12.38
C ASN A 231 -20.77 20.09 11.97
N PHE A 232 -20.29 20.23 10.72
CA PHE A 232 -19.66 21.44 10.20
C PHE A 232 -20.34 21.94 8.92
N ARG A 233 -21.68 21.95 8.92
CA ARG A 233 -22.50 22.16 7.72
C ARG A 233 -22.13 23.41 6.93
N LYS A 234 -21.99 24.56 7.61
CA LYS A 234 -21.68 25.84 6.98
C LYS A 234 -20.33 25.83 6.26
N ASP A 235 -19.29 25.34 6.94
CA ASP A 235 -17.93 25.30 6.40
C ASP A 235 -17.84 24.29 5.24
N MET A 236 -18.54 23.16 5.34
CA MET A 236 -18.57 22.15 4.28
C MET A 236 -19.42 22.55 3.07
N GLU A 237 -20.48 23.34 3.26
CA GLU A 237 -21.24 23.98 2.17
C GLU A 237 -20.38 25.03 1.44
N GLU A 238 -19.66 25.88 2.17
CA GLU A 238 -18.71 26.84 1.60
C GLU A 238 -17.60 26.12 0.82
N PHE A 239 -17.06 25.04 1.38
CA PHE A 239 -16.08 24.18 0.71
C PHE A 239 -16.62 23.57 -0.59
N ALA A 240 -17.87 23.07 -0.60
CA ALA A 240 -18.49 22.54 -1.81
C ALA A 240 -18.60 23.60 -2.93
N GLN A 241 -18.99 24.83 -2.58
CA GLN A 241 -19.02 25.95 -3.53
C GLN A 241 -17.62 26.34 -4.04
N MET A 242 -16.60 26.25 -3.19
CA MET A 242 -15.21 26.48 -3.61
C MET A 242 -14.75 25.43 -4.63
N LEU A 243 -15.09 24.16 -4.42
CA LEU A 243 -14.77 23.08 -5.36
C LEU A 243 -15.47 23.26 -6.71
N GLU A 244 -16.75 23.64 -6.71
CA GLU A 244 -17.51 23.91 -7.93
C GLU A 244 -16.88 25.05 -8.73
N LYS A 245 -16.61 26.20 -8.09
CA LYS A 245 -15.94 27.34 -8.73
C LYS A 245 -14.57 26.99 -9.30
N GLU A 246 -13.79 26.17 -8.59
CA GLU A 246 -12.48 25.72 -9.07
C GLU A 246 -12.62 24.78 -10.28
N SER A 247 -13.62 23.91 -10.30
CA SER A 247 -13.92 23.05 -11.45
C SER A 247 -14.30 23.85 -12.70
N GLU A 248 -15.18 24.85 -12.55
CA GLU A 248 -15.57 25.76 -13.64
C GLU A 248 -14.37 26.54 -14.19
N ARG A 249 -13.47 26.99 -13.31
CA ARG A 249 -12.24 27.69 -13.71
C ARG A 249 -11.32 26.78 -14.52
N LYS A 250 -11.12 25.54 -14.06
CA LYS A 250 -10.32 24.54 -14.77
C LYS A 250 -10.90 24.23 -16.15
N GLU A 251 -12.21 24.05 -16.25
CA GLU A 251 -12.90 23.82 -17.53
C GLU A 251 -12.75 25.00 -18.49
N ARG A 252 -13.02 26.23 -18.03
CA ARG A 252 -12.84 27.45 -18.85
C ARG A 252 -11.40 27.63 -19.32
N ASN A 253 -10.42 27.25 -18.50
CA ASN A 253 -9.01 27.33 -18.87
C ASN A 253 -8.64 26.25 -19.90
N ALA A 254 -9.13 25.03 -19.74
CA ALA A 254 -8.95 23.95 -20.70
C ALA A 254 -9.55 24.33 -22.07
N ASP A 255 -10.74 24.92 -22.10
CA ASP A 255 -11.38 25.41 -23.32
C ASP A 255 -10.58 26.51 -24.02
N LYS A 256 -10.09 27.49 -23.26
CA LYS A 256 -9.23 28.56 -23.80
C LYS A 256 -7.96 27.98 -24.41
N GLN A 257 -7.37 26.98 -23.76
CA GLN A 257 -6.15 26.33 -24.24
C GLN A 257 -6.41 25.46 -25.47
N ALA A 258 -7.52 24.73 -25.51
CA ALA A 258 -7.98 23.99 -26.67
C ALA A 258 -8.22 24.91 -27.87
N LYS A 259 -8.91 26.04 -27.68
CA LYS A 259 -9.15 27.05 -28.73
C LYS A 259 -7.84 27.68 -29.23
N LYS A 260 -6.88 27.98 -28.35
CA LYS A 260 -5.55 28.48 -28.74
C LYS A 260 -4.79 27.43 -29.57
N ASN A 261 -4.81 26.17 -29.14
CA ASN A 261 -4.14 25.08 -29.84
C ASN A 261 -4.77 24.82 -31.21
N GLN A 262 -6.10 24.87 -31.31
CA GLN A 262 -6.81 24.73 -32.59
C GLN A 262 -6.44 25.86 -33.56
N LYS A 263 -6.46 27.12 -33.10
CA LYS A 263 -6.03 28.27 -33.93
C LYS A 263 -4.59 28.13 -34.42
N LYS A 264 -3.66 27.65 -33.59
CA LYS A 264 -2.27 27.40 -34.00
C LYS A 264 -2.20 26.32 -35.10
N ARG A 265 -2.92 25.21 -34.93
CA ARG A 265 -2.99 24.13 -35.94
C ARG A 265 -3.58 24.62 -37.27
N ASP A 266 -4.62 25.43 -37.23
CA ASP A 266 -5.26 25.96 -38.43
C ASP A 266 -4.35 26.96 -39.17
N GLN A 267 -3.61 27.80 -38.43
CA GLN A 267 -2.59 28.69 -39.01
C GLN A 267 -1.41 27.93 -39.63
N GLU A 268 -0.93 26.87 -38.99
CA GLU A 268 0.12 26.00 -39.55
C GLU A 268 -0.36 25.30 -40.82
N LYS A 269 -1.59 24.78 -40.84
CA LYS A 269 -2.21 24.20 -42.05
C LYS A 269 -2.31 25.23 -43.17
N GLN A 270 -2.78 26.45 -42.89
CA GLN A 270 -2.86 27.51 -43.90
C GLN A 270 -1.48 27.88 -44.47
N LYS A 271 -0.45 27.99 -43.62
CA LYS A 271 0.93 28.26 -44.07
C LYS A 271 1.45 27.12 -44.95
N GLN A 272 1.24 25.86 -44.57
CA GLN A 272 1.65 24.71 -45.39
C GLN A 272 0.91 24.67 -46.75
N THR A 273 -0.40 24.93 -46.77
CA THR A 273 -1.17 24.97 -48.03
C THR A 273 -0.70 26.12 -48.93
N SER A 274 -0.40 27.29 -48.36
CA SER A 274 0.14 28.43 -49.11
C SER A 274 1.52 28.14 -49.69
N GLN A 275 2.41 27.51 -48.92
CA GLN A 275 3.74 27.08 -49.39
C GLN A 275 3.62 26.04 -50.52
N LYS A 276 2.81 24.98 -50.34
CA LYS A 276 2.56 23.99 -51.39
C LYS A 276 1.97 24.60 -52.66
N SER A 277 1.07 25.57 -52.53
CA SER A 277 0.49 26.27 -53.68
C SER A 277 1.51 27.13 -54.42
N GLN A 278 2.40 27.83 -53.70
CA GLN A 278 3.50 28.59 -54.30
C GLN A 278 4.50 27.67 -54.99
N GLU A 279 4.85 26.54 -54.38
CA GLU A 279 5.78 25.56 -54.94
C GLU A 279 5.21 24.91 -56.22
N ALA A 280 3.93 24.52 -56.21
CA ALA A 280 3.24 24.02 -57.39
C ALA A 280 3.19 25.05 -58.54
N LYS A 281 2.97 26.35 -58.23
CA LYS A 281 3.03 27.42 -59.24
C LYS A 281 4.43 27.56 -59.83
N ARG A 282 5.48 27.55 -59.01
CA ARG A 282 6.87 27.61 -59.48
C ARG A 282 7.22 26.41 -60.36
N GLN A 283 6.72 25.22 -60.02
CA GLN A 283 6.93 24.00 -60.80
C GLN A 283 6.27 24.10 -62.18
N LEU A 284 5.00 24.54 -62.24
CA LEU A 284 4.29 24.77 -63.49
C LEU A 284 4.97 25.83 -64.36
N GLU A 285 5.46 26.91 -63.75
CA GLU A 285 6.18 27.97 -64.46
C GLU A 285 7.54 27.47 -64.99
N TYR A 286 8.23 26.62 -64.24
CA TYR A 286 9.43 25.93 -64.70
C TYR A 286 9.14 25.00 -65.88
N GLU A 287 8.11 24.16 -65.78
CA GLU A 287 7.67 23.26 -66.86
C GLU A 287 7.29 24.03 -68.13
N HIS A 288 6.53 25.13 -67.98
CA HIS A 288 6.16 26.02 -69.08
C HIS A 288 7.38 26.61 -69.78
N ASN A 289 8.34 27.14 -69.01
CA ASN A 289 9.56 27.73 -69.54
C ASN A 289 10.49 26.70 -70.23
N GLN A 290 10.53 25.46 -69.73
CA GLN A 290 11.26 24.36 -70.38
C GLN A 290 10.61 23.94 -71.71
N CYS A 291 9.29 23.98 -71.82
CA CYS A 291 8.59 23.69 -73.07
C CYS A 291 8.91 24.72 -74.17
N TYR A 292 8.98 26.00 -73.82
CA TYR A 292 9.31 27.08 -74.76
C TYR A 292 10.78 27.08 -75.21
N LYS A 293 11.73 26.72 -74.34
CA LYS A 293 13.15 26.65 -74.70
C LYS A 293 13.50 25.46 -75.60
N SER A 294 12.72 24.39 -75.58
CA SER A 294 13.00 23.16 -76.36
C SER A 294 12.33 23.11 -77.74
N GLY A 295 11.49 24.09 -78.10
CA GLY A 295 10.81 24.14 -79.40
C GLY A 295 9.78 23.02 -79.62
N LYS A 296 9.27 22.37 -78.56
CA LYS A 296 8.38 21.19 -78.61
C LYS A 296 7.02 21.38 -77.92
N CYS A 297 6.40 22.55 -78.03
CA CYS A 297 5.05 22.77 -77.46
C CYS A 297 4.00 22.83 -78.58
N GLU A 298 3.32 21.71 -78.88
CA GLU A 298 2.11 21.69 -79.70
C GLU A 298 0.90 22.07 -78.82
N ILE A 299 0.35 23.27 -79.03
CA ILE A 299 -0.79 23.78 -78.26
C ILE A 299 -2.09 23.29 -78.93
N GLY A 300 -2.68 22.22 -78.39
CA GLY A 300 -4.04 21.79 -78.73
C GLY A 300 -5.09 22.65 -78.01
N TRP A 301 -5.65 23.64 -78.70
CA TRP A 301 -6.82 24.38 -78.24
C TRP A 301 -8.06 23.49 -78.28
N TYR A 302 -8.59 23.07 -77.13
CA TYR A 302 -9.89 22.42 -77.06
C TYR A 302 -11.01 23.47 -77.01
N GLN A 303 -11.81 23.51 -78.07
CA GLN A 303 -13.05 24.26 -78.18
C GLN A 303 -14.07 23.78 -77.12
N ARG A 304 -14.70 24.72 -76.40
CA ARG A 304 -16.00 24.48 -75.75
C ARG A 304 -17.11 24.85 -76.73
N GLN A 305 -17.89 23.86 -77.14
CA GLN A 305 -19.30 24.02 -77.50
C GLN A 305 -20.14 23.80 -76.25
#